data_AF-A0A8C9L7V0-F1
#
_entry.id   AF-A0A8C9L7V0-F1
#
_cell.length_a   1.000
_cell.length_b   1.000
_cell.length_c   1.000
_cell.angle_alpha   90.00
_cell.angle_beta   90.00
_cell.angle_gamma   90.00
#
_symmetry.space_group_name_H-M   'P 1'
#
loop_
_entity.id
_entity.type
_entity.pdbx_description
1 polymer ?
#
loop_
_entity_poly.entity_id
_entity_poly.type
_entity_poly.pdbx_seq_one_letter_code
_entity_poly.pdbx_strand_id
1 'polypeptide(L)'
;MCIGTPRRSDSAISVRSLHSESNMSLRSTFSLHEEEEEPEPLVFAEQPSVKLCCQLCCSVFKDPVITTCGHTFCRRCALTSEKCPVDNAKLTVVVNNIAVAEQIGELFIHCKYGCRPAASSKPAAFEVDPRGCPFTIKLSVRKDHESSCDYRPVRCPNNPSCPPLLKMNLEAHLKECEHIKCPHSKYGCTFIGNQDTYETHLEMCKFEGLKEFLQQTDDRFHEMQVAMAQKDQEIAFLRSMLGKLSEKIDQLEKNLELKFDVLDENQSKLSEDLMEFRRDASMLNVRMGPWVLFWPGAVKGSAGEGWCVLLFSVWDTCTTYKCQKTLEGHDGIVLALCIQGNKLYSGSADCTIIVWDIQNLQKVNTIRAHDNPVCTLVSSHNMLFSGSLKAIKVWDIVGTELKLKKELTGLNHWVRALVASQNYLYSGSYQTIKIWDIRNLECVHVLQTSGGSVYSIAVTNHHIVCGTYENLIHVWDIETKEQVRTLTGHVGTVYALAVISTPDQTKVFSASYDRSLRVWSMDNMICTQTLLRHQGSVTALAVSRGRLFSGAVDSTVKVWTC
;
A
#
# COMPACT_ATOMS: atom_id res chain seq x y z
N MET A 1 -66.97 27.30 -10.34
CA MET A 1 -67.04 28.74 -9.96
C MET A 1 -67.19 28.79 -8.46
N CYS A 2 -66.48 29.55 -7.64
CA CYS A 2 -65.33 30.45 -7.75
C CYS A 2 -64.92 30.75 -6.30
N ILE A 3 -63.61 30.85 -6.03
CA ILE A 3 -62.93 31.90 -5.21
C ILE A 3 -63.43 32.06 -3.76
N GLY A 4 -62.64 32.00 -2.69
CA GLY A 4 -61.30 32.53 -2.44
C GLY A 4 -61.32 33.25 -1.08
N THR A 5 -60.15 33.28 -0.45
CA THR A 5 -59.79 33.81 0.90
C THR A 5 -60.45 35.12 1.37
N PRO A 6 -60.37 35.41 2.69
CA PRO A 6 -59.61 36.60 3.06
C PRO A 6 -58.63 36.45 4.24
N ARG A 7 -57.62 37.33 4.15
CA ARG A 7 -56.47 37.60 5.04
C ARG A 7 -56.83 38.25 6.37
N ARG A 8 -55.94 38.09 7.37
CA ARG A 8 -55.43 39.08 8.36
C ARG A 8 -54.47 38.34 9.31
N SER A 9 -53.35 38.86 9.82
CA SER A 9 -52.57 40.08 9.64
C SER A 9 -51.33 39.93 10.51
N ASP A 10 -50.21 40.47 10.04
CA ASP A 10 -48.87 40.43 10.63
C ASP A 10 -48.77 40.94 12.09
N SER A 11 -47.89 40.31 12.87
CA SER A 11 -47.03 40.99 13.86
C SER A 11 -45.86 40.08 14.24
N ALA A 12 -44.76 40.24 13.51
CA ALA A 12 -43.45 39.72 13.83
C ALA A 12 -42.70 40.67 14.79
N ILE A 13 -42.13 40.13 15.86
CA ILE A 13 -41.06 40.74 16.68
C ILE A 13 -40.09 39.58 16.97
N SER A 14 -39.08 39.37 16.11
CA SER A 14 -37.72 39.95 16.18
C SER A 14 -36.86 39.34 17.27
N VAL A 15 -36.19 38.23 16.93
CA VAL A 15 -34.87 37.88 17.47
C VAL A 15 -33.92 37.92 16.30
N ARG A 16 -33.02 38.92 16.34
CA ARG A 16 -32.09 39.29 15.27
C ARG A 16 -31.22 38.11 14.85
N SER A 17 -31.46 37.64 13.63
CA SER A 17 -30.46 36.98 12.79
C SER A 17 -29.44 38.03 12.35
N LEU A 18 -28.19 37.86 12.76
CA LEU A 18 -27.03 38.46 12.08
C LEU A 18 -26.35 37.34 11.28
N HIS A 19 -27.03 36.88 10.24
CA HIS A 19 -26.37 36.36 9.06
C HIS A 19 -25.89 37.57 8.23
N SER A 20 -24.69 38.05 8.53
CA SER A 20 -23.90 38.80 7.55
C SER A 20 -23.05 37.80 6.77
N GLU A 21 -23.29 37.81 5.47
CA GLU A 21 -22.59 37.09 4.42
C GLU A 21 -21.06 37.04 4.64
N SER A 22 -20.52 35.82 4.65
CA SER A 22 -19.16 35.55 4.16
C SER A 22 -19.13 34.14 3.59
N ASN A 23 -19.77 33.99 2.42
CA ASN A 23 -19.43 32.94 1.47
C ASN A 23 -18.00 33.21 0.98
N MET A 24 -16.99 32.76 1.72
CA MET A 24 -15.64 32.59 1.18
C MET A 24 -15.42 31.11 0.95
N SER A 25 -15.66 30.72 -0.31
CA SER A 25 -15.29 29.42 -0.84
C SER A 25 -13.81 29.16 -0.54
N LEU A 26 -13.51 28.02 0.07
CA LEU A 26 -12.17 27.43 0.09
C LEU A 26 -11.87 26.89 -1.32
N ARG A 27 -11.76 27.81 -2.29
CA ARG A 27 -10.97 27.58 -3.49
C ARG A 27 -9.54 27.89 -3.12
N SER A 28 -8.66 26.95 -3.42
CA SER A 28 -7.24 27.14 -3.64
C SER A 28 -6.97 28.47 -4.35
N THR A 29 -6.71 29.51 -3.57
CA THR A 29 -6.05 30.72 -4.02
C THR A 29 -4.72 30.79 -3.28
N PHE A 30 -3.78 30.00 -3.79
CA PHE A 30 -2.41 30.49 -3.95
C PHE A 30 -2.50 31.73 -4.84
N SER A 31 -2.89 32.86 -4.23
CA SER A 31 -2.61 34.16 -4.77
C SER A 31 -1.12 34.34 -4.53
N LEU A 32 -0.31 33.92 -5.51
CA LEU A 32 1.01 34.48 -5.67
C LEU A 32 0.79 36.00 -5.77
N HIS A 33 0.93 36.69 -4.65
CA HIS A 33 1.53 38.00 -4.74
C HIS A 33 2.85 37.74 -5.46
N GLU A 34 2.93 38.19 -6.70
CA GLU A 34 4.18 38.56 -7.33
C GLU A 34 4.80 39.63 -6.43
N GLU A 35 5.37 39.20 -5.31
CA GLU A 35 6.59 39.83 -4.84
C GLU A 35 7.55 39.63 -6.00
N GLU A 36 7.85 40.72 -6.71
CA GLU A 36 9.05 40.80 -7.53
C GLU A 36 10.20 40.34 -6.63
N GLU A 37 10.55 39.04 -6.68
CA GLU A 37 11.73 38.49 -6.04
C GLU A 37 12.87 39.37 -6.54
N GLU A 38 13.39 40.24 -5.66
CA GLU A 38 14.60 41.00 -5.97
C GLU A 38 15.63 39.98 -6.48
N PRO A 39 16.23 40.20 -7.65
CA PRO A 39 17.07 39.21 -8.29
C PRO A 39 18.20 38.84 -7.34
N GLU A 40 18.17 37.64 -6.78
CA GLU A 40 19.19 37.22 -5.83
C GLU A 40 20.57 37.20 -6.51
N PRO A 41 21.63 37.68 -5.83
CA PRO A 41 22.98 37.68 -6.37
C PRO A 41 23.47 36.24 -6.62
N LEU A 42 23.64 35.89 -7.88
CA LEU A 42 24.21 34.62 -8.31
C LEU A 42 25.47 34.88 -9.15
N VAL A 43 26.62 34.88 -8.50
CA VAL A 43 27.93 35.07 -9.13
C VAL A 43 28.70 33.75 -9.06
N PHE A 44 28.97 33.14 -10.21
CA PHE A 44 29.75 31.91 -10.28
C PHE A 44 31.24 32.21 -10.16
N ALA A 45 31.97 31.38 -9.42
CA ALA A 45 33.43 31.50 -9.30
C ALA A 45 34.15 31.04 -10.59
N GLU A 46 33.54 30.10 -11.31
CA GLU A 46 33.98 29.63 -12.62
C GLU A 46 32.82 29.68 -13.62
N GLN A 47 33.09 29.93 -14.89
CA GLN A 47 32.02 29.96 -15.89
C GLN A 47 31.39 28.57 -16.07
N PRO A 48 30.07 28.43 -15.90
CA PRO A 48 29.40 27.15 -16.02
C PRO A 48 29.43 26.64 -17.47
N SER A 49 29.50 25.32 -17.64
CA SER A 49 29.48 24.69 -18.96
C SER A 49 28.21 25.02 -19.72
N VAL A 50 28.32 25.27 -21.04
CA VAL A 50 27.19 25.49 -21.95
C VAL A 50 26.17 24.34 -21.92
N LYS A 51 26.60 23.13 -21.54
CA LYS A 51 25.72 21.95 -21.38
C LYS A 51 24.75 22.06 -20.19
N LEU A 52 25.05 22.91 -19.21
CA LEU A 52 24.22 23.18 -18.04
C LEU A 52 23.35 24.43 -18.22
N CYS A 53 23.30 24.97 -19.44
CA CYS A 53 22.48 26.12 -19.79
C CYS A 53 21.22 25.70 -20.55
N CYS A 54 20.11 26.34 -20.18
CA CYS A 54 18.84 26.19 -20.85
C CYS A 54 18.87 26.90 -22.21
N GLN A 55 18.47 26.20 -23.27
CA GLN A 55 18.42 26.74 -24.63
C GLN A 55 17.31 27.78 -24.84
N LEU A 56 16.35 27.90 -23.91
CA LEU A 56 15.25 28.87 -23.99
C LEU A 56 15.59 30.20 -23.31
N CYS A 57 16.27 30.19 -22.15
CA CYS A 57 16.65 31.42 -21.43
C CYS A 57 18.15 31.71 -21.46
N CYS A 58 18.95 30.90 -22.15
CA CYS A 58 20.40 31.01 -22.28
C CYS A 58 21.16 31.15 -20.95
N SER A 59 20.54 30.73 -19.85
CA SER A 59 21.08 30.81 -18.49
C SER A 59 21.18 29.41 -17.89
N VAL A 60 22.00 29.24 -16.84
CA VAL A 60 22.07 27.97 -16.08
C VAL A 60 20.68 27.52 -15.68
N PHE A 61 20.38 26.22 -15.78
CA PHE A 61 19.02 25.75 -15.51
C PHE A 61 18.56 26.11 -14.09
N LYS A 62 17.36 26.68 -13.99
CA LYS A 62 16.62 26.85 -12.73
C LYS A 62 15.50 25.82 -12.71
N ASP A 63 15.57 24.87 -11.78
CA ASP A 63 14.63 23.74 -11.66
C ASP A 63 14.48 22.96 -12.99
N PRO A 64 15.52 22.18 -13.38
CA PRO A 64 15.55 21.49 -14.67
C PRO A 64 14.50 20.37 -14.72
N VAL A 65 13.72 20.34 -15.80
CA VAL A 65 12.68 19.34 -16.06
C VAL A 65 12.85 18.71 -17.43
N ILE A 66 12.47 17.43 -17.53
CA ILE A 66 12.40 16.69 -18.80
C ILE A 66 10.99 16.87 -19.36
N THR A 67 10.91 17.28 -20.62
CA THR A 67 9.64 17.44 -21.33
C THR A 67 9.30 16.20 -22.17
N THR A 68 8.09 16.15 -22.73
CA THR A 68 7.61 15.04 -23.58
C THR A 68 8.48 14.74 -24.78
N CYS A 69 9.24 15.71 -25.27
CA CYS A 69 10.21 15.52 -26.34
C CYS A 69 11.59 15.00 -25.86
N GLY A 70 11.75 14.73 -24.57
CA GLY A 70 12.99 14.20 -23.98
C GLY A 70 14.08 15.23 -23.73
N HIS A 71 13.89 16.50 -24.15
CA HIS A 71 14.82 17.59 -23.90
C HIS A 71 14.64 18.19 -22.49
N THR A 72 15.71 18.78 -21.95
CA THR A 72 15.71 19.41 -20.61
C THR A 72 15.61 20.93 -20.72
N PHE A 73 14.69 21.52 -19.96
CA PHE A 73 14.47 22.97 -19.88
C PHE A 73 14.27 23.40 -18.42
N CYS A 74 14.38 24.70 -18.11
CA CYS A 74 13.91 25.21 -16.82
C CYS A 74 12.39 25.02 -16.73
N ARG A 75 11.86 24.66 -15.56
CA ARG A 75 10.40 24.50 -15.38
C ARG A 75 9.62 25.70 -15.90
N ARG A 76 10.05 26.92 -15.52
CA ARG A 76 9.39 28.17 -15.96
C ARG A 76 9.44 28.33 -17.48
N CYS A 77 10.57 28.06 -18.12
CA CYS A 77 10.71 28.14 -19.58
C CYS A 77 9.85 27.11 -20.31
N ALA A 78 9.74 25.89 -19.79
CA ALA A 78 8.91 24.84 -20.38
C ALA A 78 7.41 25.13 -20.25
N LEU A 79 7.00 25.89 -19.23
CA LEU A 79 5.60 26.30 -19.03
C LEU A 79 5.23 27.55 -19.83
N THR A 80 6.18 28.44 -20.11
CA THR A 80 5.95 29.67 -20.87
C THR A 80 6.09 29.48 -22.39
N SER A 81 6.92 28.53 -22.83
CA SER A 81 7.10 28.24 -24.26
C SER A 81 6.13 27.15 -24.72
N GLU A 82 5.42 27.38 -25.82
CA GLU A 82 4.50 26.38 -26.39
C GLU A 82 5.23 25.27 -27.16
N LYS A 83 6.40 25.57 -27.72
CA LYS A 83 7.14 24.67 -28.62
C LYS A 83 8.61 24.50 -28.20
N CYS A 84 9.14 23.32 -28.46
CA CYS A 84 10.53 22.97 -28.26
C CYS A 84 11.42 23.64 -29.34
N PRO A 85 12.52 24.31 -28.97
CA PRO A 85 13.41 24.94 -29.94
C PRO A 85 14.26 23.93 -30.75
N VAL A 86 14.30 22.66 -30.33
CA VAL A 86 15.12 21.62 -30.97
C VAL A 86 14.33 20.85 -32.04
N ASP A 87 13.08 20.46 -31.74
CA ASP A 87 12.27 19.58 -32.60
C ASP A 87 10.84 20.10 -32.85
N ASN A 88 10.52 21.32 -32.38
CA ASN A 88 9.24 21.99 -32.56
C ASN A 88 8.02 21.25 -31.96
N ALA A 89 8.24 20.24 -31.10
CA ALA A 89 7.19 19.52 -30.40
C ALA A 89 6.54 20.36 -29.29
N LYS A 90 5.28 20.06 -28.95
CA LYS A 90 4.56 20.74 -27.86
C LYS A 90 5.20 20.41 -26.51
N LEU A 91 5.59 21.44 -25.76
CA LEU A 91 6.24 21.25 -24.47
C LEU A 91 5.21 20.95 -23.38
N THR A 92 5.33 19.78 -22.75
CA THR A 92 4.68 19.49 -21.47
C THR A 92 5.70 18.89 -20.52
N VAL A 93 5.62 19.26 -19.24
CA VAL A 93 6.54 18.80 -18.19
C VAL A 93 6.20 17.37 -17.81
N VAL A 94 7.19 16.48 -17.83
CA VAL A 94 7.02 15.05 -17.51
C VAL A 94 7.55 14.76 -16.12
N VAL A 95 8.85 15.00 -15.90
CA VAL A 95 9.54 14.70 -14.63
C VAL A 95 10.66 15.71 -14.36
N ASN A 96 11.10 15.80 -13.10
CA ASN A 96 12.25 16.60 -12.72
C ASN A 96 13.54 15.90 -13.18
N ASN A 97 14.49 16.66 -13.73
CA ASN A 97 15.80 16.14 -14.13
C ASN A 97 16.77 16.24 -12.95
N ILE A 98 16.69 15.27 -12.04
CA ILE A 98 17.46 15.25 -10.79
C ILE A 98 18.97 15.24 -11.07
N ALA A 99 19.42 14.50 -12.09
CA ALA A 99 20.84 14.42 -12.44
C ALA A 99 21.42 15.77 -12.88
N VAL A 100 20.68 16.55 -13.69
CA VAL A 100 21.11 17.90 -14.08
C VAL A 100 21.04 18.86 -12.89
N ALA A 101 20.06 18.71 -12.00
CA ALA A 101 19.97 19.51 -10.78
C ALA A 101 21.16 19.26 -9.84
N GLU A 102 21.60 18.01 -9.68
CA GLU A 102 22.79 17.66 -8.89
C GLU A 102 24.07 18.24 -9.48
N GLN A 103 24.27 18.14 -10.80
CA GLN A 103 25.42 18.74 -11.49
C GLN A 103 25.49 20.27 -11.32
N ILE A 104 24.33 20.94 -11.30
CA ILE A 104 24.25 22.38 -11.05
C ILE A 104 24.54 22.69 -9.58
N GLY A 105 24.10 21.83 -8.66
CA GLY A 105 24.39 21.94 -7.23
C GLY A 105 25.90 21.91 -6.91
N GLU A 106 26.69 21.22 -7.72
CA GLU A 106 28.15 21.13 -7.58
C GLU A 106 28.90 22.38 -8.09
N LEU A 107 28.22 23.31 -8.77
CA LEU A 107 28.84 24.56 -9.23
C LEU A 107 29.22 25.47 -8.05
N PHE A 108 30.39 26.08 -8.17
CA PHE A 108 30.92 27.00 -7.18
C PHE A 108 30.43 28.44 -7.42
N ILE A 109 29.86 29.06 -6.38
CA ILE A 109 29.34 30.42 -6.38
C ILE A 109 29.94 31.22 -5.23
N HIS A 110 29.95 32.55 -5.36
CA HIS A 110 30.24 33.45 -4.25
C HIS A 110 29.01 33.59 -3.35
N CYS A 111 29.23 33.66 -2.03
CA CYS A 111 28.17 33.92 -1.06
C CYS A 111 27.45 35.24 -1.38
N LYS A 112 26.12 35.30 -1.18
CA LYS A 112 25.34 36.54 -1.42
C LYS A 112 25.85 37.75 -0.64
N TYR A 113 26.38 37.53 0.57
CA TYR A 113 26.96 38.58 1.42
C TYR A 113 28.39 38.98 1.01
N GLY A 114 28.95 38.31 0.00
CA GLY A 114 30.18 38.65 -0.70
C GLY A 114 29.95 39.29 -2.07
N CYS A 115 28.70 39.63 -2.40
CA CYS A 115 28.33 40.18 -3.70
C CYS A 115 27.70 41.56 -3.54
N ARG A 116 27.98 42.46 -4.48
CA ARG A 116 27.34 43.78 -4.58
C ARG A 116 26.77 44.00 -5.99
N PRO A 117 25.73 44.84 -6.15
CA PRO A 117 25.24 45.21 -7.47
C PRO A 117 26.36 45.86 -8.30
N ALA A 118 26.52 45.42 -9.55
CA ALA A 118 27.48 46.00 -10.48
C ALA A 118 27.04 47.42 -10.87
N ALA A 119 27.98 48.36 -11.03
CA ALA A 119 27.69 49.74 -11.43
C ALA A 119 27.28 49.90 -12.91
N SER A 120 26.98 48.79 -13.61
CA SER A 120 26.68 48.76 -15.04
C SER A 120 25.19 48.96 -15.33
N SER A 121 24.87 49.46 -16.53
CA SER A 121 23.51 49.78 -17.01
C SER A 121 22.59 48.57 -17.25
N LYS A 122 22.99 47.35 -16.86
CA LYS A 122 22.15 46.16 -16.96
C LYS A 122 21.48 45.87 -15.61
N PRO A 123 20.14 45.79 -15.53
CA PRO A 123 19.48 45.35 -14.31
C PRO A 123 19.89 43.90 -13.99
N ALA A 124 20.19 43.63 -12.71
CA ALA A 124 20.54 42.31 -12.15
C ALA A 124 21.97 41.76 -12.39
N ALA A 125 22.96 42.58 -12.74
CA ALA A 125 24.37 42.15 -12.71
C ALA A 125 25.00 42.35 -11.32
N PHE A 126 25.64 41.32 -10.77
CA PHE A 126 26.32 41.36 -9.47
C PHE A 126 27.82 41.08 -9.62
N GLU A 127 28.63 41.75 -8.83
CA GLU A 127 30.09 41.59 -8.78
C GLU A 127 30.54 41.20 -7.36
N VAL A 128 31.72 40.59 -7.25
CA VAL A 128 32.31 40.22 -5.95
C VAL A 128 32.68 41.49 -5.19
N ASP A 129 32.22 41.64 -3.94
CA ASP A 129 32.60 42.72 -3.03
C ASP A 129 33.81 42.27 -2.18
N PRO A 130 34.97 42.93 -2.31
CA PRO A 130 36.15 42.62 -1.49
C PRO A 130 35.95 42.80 0.02
N ARG A 131 34.91 43.52 0.45
CA ARG A 131 34.58 43.76 1.87
C ARG A 131 33.57 42.77 2.44
N GLY A 132 33.01 41.90 1.58
CA GLY A 132 32.02 40.90 1.97
C GLY A 132 32.62 39.53 2.26
N CYS A 133 31.76 38.51 2.30
CA CYS A 133 32.19 37.13 2.53
C CYS A 133 33.18 36.63 1.46
N PRO A 134 34.39 36.18 1.83
CA PRO A 134 35.41 35.73 0.87
C PRO A 134 35.20 34.29 0.37
N PHE A 135 34.23 33.56 0.94
CA PHE A 135 34.07 32.14 0.65
C PHE A 135 33.35 31.88 -0.68
N THR A 136 33.93 30.95 -1.43
CA THR A 136 33.29 30.29 -2.56
C THR A 136 32.66 28.98 -2.09
N ILE A 137 31.38 28.79 -2.35
CA ILE A 137 30.58 27.67 -1.84
C ILE A 137 29.90 26.93 -2.99
N LYS A 138 29.59 25.65 -2.80
CA LYS A 138 28.76 24.92 -3.76
C LYS A 138 27.32 25.44 -3.71
N LEU A 139 26.67 25.53 -4.87
CA LEU A 139 25.30 26.03 -4.97
C LEU A 139 24.30 25.17 -4.15
N SER A 140 24.57 23.88 -4.00
CA SER A 140 23.77 22.95 -3.18
C SER A 140 23.74 23.32 -1.69
N VAL A 141 24.85 23.83 -1.13
CA VAL A 141 24.98 24.18 0.29
C VAL A 141 24.78 25.69 0.56
N ARG A 142 24.29 26.43 -0.44
CA ARG A 142 24.13 27.88 -0.39
C ARG A 142 23.33 28.32 0.84
N LYS A 143 22.17 27.69 1.09
CA LYS A 143 21.27 28.08 2.20
C LYS A 143 21.92 27.85 3.57
N ASP A 144 22.64 26.75 3.73
CA ASP A 144 23.29 26.39 4.99
C ASP A 144 24.42 27.37 5.33
N HIS A 145 25.26 27.71 4.35
CA HIS A 145 26.30 28.71 4.53
C HIS A 145 25.70 30.10 4.78
N GLU A 146 24.69 30.53 4.00
CA GLU A 146 24.06 31.85 4.20
C GLU A 146 23.41 31.99 5.57
N SER A 147 22.86 30.90 6.14
CA SER A 147 22.30 30.92 7.49
C SER A 147 23.38 31.18 8.56
N SER A 148 24.59 30.67 8.33
CA SER A 148 25.69 30.64 9.29
C SER A 148 26.79 31.68 9.03
N CYS A 149 26.75 32.38 7.89
CA CYS A 149 27.76 33.32 7.42
C CYS A 149 28.04 34.47 8.40
N ASP A 150 29.32 34.74 8.65
CA ASP A 150 29.79 35.78 9.57
C ASP A 150 29.54 37.21 9.07
N TYR A 151 29.47 37.38 7.75
CA TYR A 151 29.17 38.64 7.06
C TYR A 151 27.67 38.86 6.85
N ARG A 152 26.82 37.99 7.41
CA ARG A 152 25.38 38.18 7.39
C ARG A 152 25.00 39.37 8.28
N PRO A 153 24.17 40.31 7.79
CA PRO A 153 23.58 41.34 8.62
C PRO A 153 22.66 40.72 9.68
N VAL A 154 22.89 41.08 10.94
CA VAL A 154 22.07 40.70 12.09
C VAL A 154 21.65 41.95 12.85
N ARG A 155 20.49 41.88 13.51
CA ARG A 155 20.04 42.93 14.42
C ARG A 155 20.38 42.53 15.85
N CYS A 156 20.62 43.52 16.70
CA CYS A 156 20.84 43.29 18.11
C CYS A 156 19.57 42.66 18.75
N PRO A 157 19.68 41.53 19.47
CA PRO A 157 18.57 40.92 20.19
C PRO A 157 17.97 41.81 21.28
N ASN A 158 18.78 42.70 21.86
CA ASN A 158 18.39 43.54 23.00
C ASN A 158 17.55 44.75 22.58
N ASN A 159 17.86 45.36 21.42
CA ASN A 159 17.11 46.49 20.89
C ASN A 159 17.18 46.53 19.34
N PRO A 160 16.03 46.52 18.63
CA PRO A 160 15.99 46.67 17.18
C PRO A 160 16.53 48.02 16.65
N SER A 161 16.69 49.03 17.52
CA SER A 161 17.21 50.36 17.18
C SER A 161 18.74 50.47 17.23
N CYS A 162 19.46 49.40 17.63
CA CYS A 162 20.92 49.37 17.56
C CYS A 162 21.42 49.45 16.10
N PRO A 163 22.64 49.97 15.87
CA PRO A 163 23.22 50.05 14.51
C PRO A 163 23.26 48.68 13.82
N PRO A 164 23.20 48.62 12.48
CA PRO A 164 23.27 47.36 11.74
C PRO A 164 24.62 46.68 11.99
N LEU A 165 24.58 45.40 12.36
CA LEU A 165 25.75 44.62 12.74
C LEU A 165 25.95 43.46 11.77
N LEU A 166 27.20 43.03 11.61
CA LEU A 166 27.51 41.74 11.02
C LEU A 166 27.54 40.69 12.12
N LYS A 167 27.22 39.43 11.79
CA LYS A 167 27.21 38.32 12.75
C LYS A 167 28.54 38.19 13.50
N MET A 168 29.67 38.39 12.83
CA MET A 168 31.01 38.38 13.44
C MET A 168 31.18 39.44 14.55
N ASN A 169 30.50 40.59 14.41
CA ASN A 169 30.62 41.71 15.33
C ASN A 169 29.54 41.67 16.44
N LEU A 170 28.66 40.67 16.42
CA LEU A 170 27.55 40.58 17.36
C LEU A 170 28.03 40.34 18.79
N GLU A 171 28.99 39.44 19.00
CA GLU A 171 29.51 39.14 20.35
C GLU A 171 30.22 40.34 20.97
N ALA A 172 30.97 41.10 20.17
CA ALA A 172 31.60 42.35 20.62
C ALA A 172 30.55 43.41 20.97
N HIS A 173 29.54 43.59 20.12
CA HIS A 173 28.43 44.52 20.39
C HIS A 173 27.64 44.15 21.64
N LEU A 174 27.40 42.86 21.89
CA LEU A 174 26.64 42.41 23.07
C LEU A 174 27.34 42.77 24.39
N LYS A 175 28.68 42.84 24.41
CA LYS A 175 29.44 43.27 25.59
C LYS A 175 29.34 44.77 25.87
N GLU A 176 29.16 45.57 24.83
CA GLU A 176 29.09 47.04 24.89
C GLU A 176 27.64 47.56 24.80
N CYS A 177 26.65 46.67 24.72
CA CYS A 177 25.27 47.04 24.51
C CYS A 177 24.69 47.70 25.78
N GLU A 178 24.21 48.94 25.66
CA GLU A 178 23.58 49.67 26.77
C GLU A 178 22.09 49.33 26.97
N HIS A 179 21.55 48.40 26.16
CA HIS A 179 20.12 48.09 26.12
C HIS A 179 19.79 46.68 26.62
N ILE A 180 20.66 46.08 27.44
CA ILE A 180 20.45 44.73 27.98
C ILE A 180 19.22 44.74 28.89
N LYS A 181 18.25 43.88 28.56
CA LYS A 181 17.03 43.69 29.36
C LYS A 181 17.24 42.55 30.34
N CYS A 182 16.63 42.65 31.51
CA CYS A 182 16.58 41.54 32.46
C CYS A 182 15.88 40.31 31.81
N PRO A 183 16.37 39.06 32.00
CA PRO A 183 15.68 37.84 31.55
C PRO A 183 14.23 37.75 32.02
N HIS A 184 13.93 38.37 33.17
CA HIS A 184 12.61 38.43 33.77
C HIS A 184 11.74 39.58 33.23
N SER A 185 12.17 40.27 32.17
CA SER A 185 11.36 41.33 31.54
C SER A 185 10.04 40.79 31.00
N LYS A 186 10.01 39.52 30.56
CA LYS A 186 8.79 38.80 30.16
C LYS A 186 7.75 38.69 31.30
N TYR A 187 8.20 38.73 32.55
CA TYR A 187 7.34 38.67 33.74
C TYR A 187 7.07 40.05 34.36
N GLY A 188 7.54 41.13 33.70
CA GLY A 188 7.27 42.50 34.11
C GLY A 188 8.45 43.27 34.73
N CYS A 189 9.67 42.74 34.68
CA CYS A 189 10.85 43.53 35.07
C CYS A 189 11.15 44.63 34.03
N THR A 190 11.24 45.89 34.46
CA THR A 190 11.41 47.06 33.59
C THR A 190 12.88 47.48 33.39
N PHE A 191 13.83 46.69 33.88
CA PHE A 191 15.25 47.03 33.82
C PHE A 191 15.81 47.00 32.39
N ILE A 192 16.56 48.04 32.05
CA ILE A 192 17.35 48.19 30.82
C ILE A 192 18.68 48.83 31.23
N GLY A 193 19.82 48.24 30.86
CA GLY A 193 21.13 48.76 31.21
C GLY A 193 22.30 48.14 30.43
N ASN A 194 23.52 48.45 30.84
CA ASN A 194 24.77 47.86 30.31
C ASN A 194 25.19 46.62 31.14
N GLN A 195 26.26 45.92 30.73
CA GLN A 195 26.71 44.67 31.36
C GLN A 195 26.96 44.81 32.87
N ASP A 196 27.60 45.89 33.32
CA ASP A 196 27.93 46.10 34.73
C ASP A 196 26.70 46.41 35.61
N THR A 197 25.78 47.22 35.08
CA THR A 197 24.50 47.51 35.77
C THR A 197 23.55 46.32 35.73
N TYR A 198 23.67 45.47 34.72
CA TYR A 198 22.90 44.25 34.57
C TYR A 198 23.26 43.20 35.62
N GLU A 199 24.55 42.95 35.85
CA GLU A 199 25.02 41.98 36.85
C GLU A 199 24.59 42.39 38.27
N THR A 200 24.75 43.67 38.61
CA THR A 200 24.28 44.21 39.89
C THR A 200 22.76 44.20 40.04
N HIS A 201 22.01 44.42 38.95
CA HIS A 201 20.55 44.31 38.95
C HIS A 201 20.06 42.88 39.20
N LEU A 202 20.71 41.87 38.61
CA LEU A 202 20.32 40.47 38.77
C LEU A 202 20.33 40.03 40.24
N GLU A 203 21.34 40.44 41.01
CA GLU A 203 21.44 40.12 42.44
C GLU A 203 20.29 40.70 43.29
N MET A 204 19.70 41.81 42.83
CA MET A 204 18.61 42.52 43.53
C MET A 204 17.23 42.29 42.89
N CYS A 205 17.15 41.53 41.81
CA CYS A 205 15.93 41.38 41.04
C CYS A 205 14.92 40.51 41.79
N LYS A 206 13.71 41.05 42.02
CA LYS A 206 12.63 40.35 42.74
C LYS A 206 12.23 39.02 42.10
N PHE A 207 12.41 38.90 40.78
CA PHE A 207 12.07 37.70 40.02
C PHE A 207 13.20 36.65 40.04
N GLU A 208 14.42 37.02 40.41
CA GLU A 208 15.57 36.10 40.49
C GLU A 208 15.38 35.06 41.62
N GLY A 209 14.76 35.47 42.74
CA GLY A 209 14.39 34.55 43.82
C GLY A 209 13.27 33.57 43.47
N LEU A 210 12.50 33.83 42.39
CA LEU A 210 11.41 32.99 41.90
C LEU A 210 11.79 32.23 40.61
N LYS A 211 13.06 32.30 40.19
CA LYS A 211 13.50 31.77 38.90
C LYS A 211 13.17 30.30 38.68
N GLU A 212 13.31 29.46 39.70
CA GLU A 212 13.05 28.02 39.60
C GLU A 212 11.56 27.74 39.37
N PHE A 213 10.69 28.47 40.06
CA PHE A 213 9.24 28.34 39.92
C PHE A 213 8.75 28.87 38.57
N LEU A 214 9.28 30.01 38.12
CA LEU A 214 8.96 30.59 36.82
C LEU A 214 9.45 29.69 35.68
N GLN A 215 10.66 29.14 35.80
CA GLN A 215 11.22 28.19 34.83
C GLN A 215 10.37 26.92 34.76
N GLN A 216 10.01 26.33 35.91
CA GLN A 216 9.16 25.13 35.93
C GLN A 216 7.78 25.38 35.31
N THR A 217 7.22 26.58 35.50
CA THR A 217 5.93 26.97 34.91
C THR A 217 6.03 27.14 33.40
N ASP A 218 7.10 27.78 32.92
CA ASP A 218 7.39 27.92 31.49
C ASP A 218 7.65 26.57 30.83
N ASP A 219 8.42 25.68 31.47
CA ASP A 219 8.71 24.34 30.98
C ASP A 219 7.40 23.53 30.84
N ARG A 220 6.53 23.59 31.85
CA ARG A 220 5.22 22.93 31.80
C ARG A 220 4.31 23.53 30.73
N PHE A 221 4.34 24.85 30.53
CA PHE A 221 3.59 25.51 29.48
C PHE A 221 4.12 25.13 28.09
N HIS A 222 5.44 25.01 27.94
CA HIS A 222 6.08 24.55 26.72
C HIS A 222 5.73 23.09 26.41
N GLU A 223 5.81 22.19 27.40
CA GLU A 223 5.36 20.80 27.27
C GLU A 223 3.89 20.72 26.83
N MET A 224 3.03 21.55 27.42
CA MET A 224 1.62 21.63 27.05
C MET A 224 1.41 22.16 25.63
N GLN A 225 2.18 23.17 25.20
CA GLN A 225 2.14 23.68 23.82
C GLN A 225 2.61 22.65 22.81
N VAL A 226 3.68 21.92 23.11
CA VAL A 226 4.18 20.83 22.26
C VAL A 226 3.15 19.71 22.16
N ALA A 227 2.55 19.31 23.28
CA ALA A 227 1.48 18.32 23.31
C ALA A 227 0.24 18.78 22.52
N MET A 228 -0.13 20.06 22.62
CA MET A 228 -1.24 20.65 21.85
C MET A 228 -0.94 20.65 20.35
N ALA A 229 0.26 21.06 19.94
CA ALA A 229 0.69 21.02 18.55
C ALA A 229 0.71 19.59 17.99
N GLN A 230 1.14 18.61 18.78
CA GLN A 230 1.10 17.19 18.42
C GLN A 230 -0.35 16.72 18.24
N LYS A 231 -1.27 17.13 19.13
CA LYS A 231 -2.69 16.81 19.01
C LYS A 231 -3.33 17.46 17.78
N ASP A 232 -2.97 18.70 17.45
CA ASP A 232 -3.43 19.36 16.22
C ASP A 232 -2.92 18.63 14.97
N GLN A 233 -1.69 18.12 14.98
CA GLN A 233 -1.16 17.29 13.91
C GLN A 233 -1.90 15.94 13.80
N GLU A 234 -2.24 15.29 14.92
CA GLU A 234 -3.08 14.09 14.94
C GLU A 234 -4.47 14.39 14.36
N ILE A 235 -5.11 15.51 14.74
CA ILE A 235 -6.41 15.92 14.20
C ILE A 235 -6.32 16.19 12.70
N ALA A 236 -5.27 16.86 12.23
CA ALA A 236 -5.04 17.10 10.80
C ALA A 236 -4.87 15.79 10.03
N PHE A 237 -4.12 14.83 10.60
CA PHE A 237 -3.97 13.50 10.03
C PHE A 237 -5.30 12.74 9.95
N LEU A 238 -6.10 12.75 11.02
CA LEU A 238 -7.42 12.13 11.04
C LEU A 238 -8.37 12.79 10.03
N ARG A 239 -8.35 14.12 9.89
CA ARG A 239 -9.13 14.84 8.86
C ARG A 239 -8.69 14.44 7.44
N SER A 240 -7.39 14.29 7.20
CA SER A 240 -6.87 13.80 5.91
C SER A 240 -7.30 12.36 5.61
N MET A 241 -7.25 11.48 6.61
CA MET A 241 -7.76 10.11 6.48
C MET A 241 -9.25 10.07 6.18
N LEU A 242 -10.05 10.90 6.86
CA LEU A 242 -11.48 11.02 6.61
C LEU A 242 -11.75 11.50 5.18
N GLY A 243 -10.99 12.47 4.68
CA GLY A 243 -11.05 12.91 3.28
C GLY A 243 -10.76 11.78 2.29
N LYS A 244 -9.69 11.00 2.51
CA LYS A 244 -9.36 9.84 1.67
C LYS A 244 -10.43 8.73 1.72
N LEU A 245 -11.06 8.54 2.88
CA LEU A 245 -12.18 7.61 3.02
C LEU A 245 -13.41 8.10 2.25
N SER A 246 -13.71 9.40 2.31
CA SER A 246 -14.78 10.04 1.51
C SER A 246 -14.54 9.84 0.01
N GLU A 247 -13.33 10.13 -0.50
CA GLU A 247 -12.99 9.92 -1.91
C GLU A 247 -13.16 8.46 -2.35
N LYS A 248 -12.82 7.51 -1.48
CA LYS A 248 -13.03 6.08 -1.76
C LYS A 248 -14.51 5.71 -1.81
N ILE A 249 -15.34 6.31 -0.96
CA ILE A 249 -16.80 6.11 -0.99
C ILE A 249 -17.36 6.64 -2.30
N ASP A 250 -17.00 7.88 -2.69
CA ASP A 250 -17.43 8.47 -3.96
C ASP A 250 -16.99 7.63 -5.18
N GLN A 251 -15.78 7.05 -5.12
CA GLN A 251 -15.28 6.18 -6.17
C GLN A 251 -16.01 4.83 -6.23
N LEU A 252 -16.41 4.28 -5.08
CA LEU A 252 -17.23 3.07 -5.00
C LEU A 252 -18.65 3.32 -5.51
N GLU A 253 -19.24 4.47 -5.18
CA GLU A 253 -20.56 4.87 -5.65
C GLU A 253 -20.59 4.98 -7.18
N LYS A 254 -19.63 5.69 -7.79
CA LYS A 254 -19.48 5.76 -9.25
C LYS A 254 -19.28 4.40 -9.91
N ASN A 255 -18.53 3.50 -9.26
CA ASN A 255 -18.32 2.14 -9.78
C ASN A 255 -19.63 1.33 -9.74
N LEU A 256 -20.44 1.53 -8.69
CA LEU A 256 -21.75 0.90 -8.56
C LEU A 256 -22.72 1.39 -9.62
N GLU A 257 -22.77 2.70 -9.88
CA GLU A 257 -23.56 3.29 -10.98
C GLU A 257 -23.19 2.68 -12.32
N LEU A 258 -21.89 2.66 -12.67
CA LEU A 258 -21.43 2.04 -13.93
C LEU A 258 -21.80 0.56 -14.03
N LYS A 259 -21.80 -0.18 -12.91
CA LYS A 259 -22.23 -1.58 -12.90
C LYS A 259 -23.74 -1.72 -13.08
N PHE A 260 -24.54 -0.79 -12.55
CA PHE A 260 -25.98 -0.77 -12.80
C PHE A 260 -26.28 -0.50 -14.28
N ASP A 261 -25.59 0.44 -14.92
CA ASP A 261 -25.74 0.72 -16.36
C ASP A 261 -25.44 -0.54 -17.21
N VAL A 262 -24.32 -1.22 -16.91
CA VAL A 262 -23.95 -2.46 -17.59
C VAL A 262 -24.97 -3.58 -17.34
N LEU A 263 -25.55 -3.67 -16.14
CA LEU A 263 -26.60 -4.65 -15.85
C LEU A 263 -27.88 -4.35 -16.64
N ASP A 264 -28.25 -3.07 -16.78
CA ASP A 264 -29.43 -2.65 -17.53
C ASP A 264 -29.25 -2.92 -19.05
N GLU A 265 -28.06 -2.65 -19.59
CA GLU A 265 -27.68 -3.05 -20.95
C GLU A 265 -27.72 -4.58 -21.17
N ASN A 266 -27.25 -5.35 -20.18
CA ASN A 266 -27.30 -6.81 -20.29
C ASN A 266 -28.73 -7.33 -20.17
N GLN A 267 -29.56 -6.71 -19.34
CA GLN A 267 -30.97 -7.07 -19.19
C GLN A 267 -31.75 -6.76 -20.47
N SER A 268 -31.49 -5.62 -21.12
CA SER A 268 -32.12 -5.28 -22.39
C SER A 268 -31.72 -6.26 -23.50
N LYS A 269 -30.43 -6.58 -23.65
CA LYS A 269 -29.94 -7.60 -24.59
C LYS A 269 -30.57 -8.97 -24.34
N LEU A 270 -30.60 -9.42 -23.08
CA LEU A 270 -31.21 -10.71 -22.75
C LEU A 270 -32.72 -10.72 -23.08
N SER A 271 -33.40 -9.58 -22.92
CA SER A 271 -34.81 -9.45 -23.30
C SER A 271 -35.02 -9.51 -24.82
N GLU A 272 -34.11 -8.90 -25.60
CA GLU A 272 -34.13 -8.95 -27.07
C GLU A 272 -33.86 -10.38 -27.56
N ASP A 273 -32.82 -11.03 -27.04
CA ASP A 273 -32.49 -12.43 -27.33
C ASP A 273 -33.66 -13.37 -26.99
N LEU A 274 -34.35 -13.13 -25.88
CA LEU A 274 -35.54 -13.91 -25.50
C LEU A 274 -36.70 -13.68 -26.47
N MET A 275 -36.89 -12.45 -26.97
CA MET A 275 -37.91 -12.14 -27.97
C MET A 275 -37.58 -12.78 -29.33
N GLU A 276 -36.32 -12.78 -29.75
CA GLU A 276 -35.87 -13.50 -30.94
C GLU A 276 -36.07 -15.01 -30.80
N PHE A 277 -35.62 -15.60 -29.69
CA PHE A 277 -35.83 -17.02 -29.41
C PHE A 277 -37.31 -17.40 -29.39
N ARG A 278 -38.18 -16.53 -28.86
CA ARG A 278 -39.65 -16.75 -28.88
C ARG A 278 -40.22 -16.67 -30.30
N ARG A 279 -39.72 -15.78 -31.16
CA ARG A 279 -40.09 -15.74 -32.59
C ARG A 279 -39.61 -17.00 -33.30
N ASP A 280 -38.38 -17.43 -33.08
CA ASP A 280 -37.81 -18.63 -33.70
C ASP A 280 -38.53 -19.90 -33.25
N ALA A 281 -38.82 -20.02 -31.96
CA ALA A 281 -39.64 -21.10 -31.40
C ALA A 281 -41.07 -21.10 -31.98
N SER A 282 -41.66 -19.91 -32.21
CA SER A 282 -42.98 -19.81 -32.86
C SER A 282 -42.95 -20.18 -34.35
N MET A 283 -41.87 -19.87 -35.07
CA MET A 283 -41.67 -20.31 -36.47
C MET A 283 -41.44 -21.82 -36.57
N LEU A 284 -40.72 -22.40 -35.60
CA LEU A 284 -40.52 -23.85 -35.50
C LEU A 284 -41.84 -24.59 -35.18
N ASN A 285 -42.71 -24.00 -34.36
CA ASN A 285 -44.03 -24.56 -34.04
C ASN A 285 -45.02 -24.56 -35.22
N VAL A 286 -44.80 -23.73 -36.25
CA VAL A 286 -45.60 -23.71 -37.49
C VAL A 286 -45.13 -24.76 -38.51
N ARG A 287 -43.99 -25.43 -38.28
CA ARG A 287 -43.39 -26.37 -39.25
C ARG A 287 -43.36 -27.84 -38.85
N MET A 288 -43.88 -28.23 -37.68
CA MET A 288 -43.95 -29.64 -37.28
C MET A 288 -45.40 -30.11 -37.05
N GLY A 289 -45.99 -30.65 -38.12
CA GLY A 289 -46.95 -31.76 -38.08
C GLY A 289 -46.26 -33.09 -38.46
N PRO A 290 -46.86 -34.25 -38.18
CA PRO A 290 -46.17 -35.35 -37.50
C PRO A 290 -45.65 -36.47 -38.41
N TRP A 291 -44.39 -36.91 -38.19
CA TRP A 291 -43.85 -38.20 -38.67
C TRP A 291 -42.90 -38.76 -37.59
N VAL A 292 -43.39 -39.66 -36.73
CA VAL A 292 -43.23 -41.13 -36.78
C VAL A 292 -41.82 -41.62 -36.41
N LEU A 293 -41.79 -42.24 -35.22
CA LEU A 293 -40.86 -43.24 -34.68
C LEU A 293 -39.86 -43.86 -35.67
N PHE A 294 -38.56 -43.79 -35.37
CA PHE A 294 -37.63 -44.89 -35.65
C PHE A 294 -36.38 -44.80 -34.76
N TRP A 295 -36.16 -45.87 -34.00
CA TRP A 295 -34.94 -46.19 -33.25
C TRP A 295 -34.00 -46.96 -34.19
N PRO A 296 -32.67 -46.79 -34.11
CA PRO A 296 -31.79 -47.92 -34.45
C PRO A 296 -30.74 -48.20 -33.37
N GLY A 297 -30.58 -49.48 -33.09
CA GLY A 297 -29.52 -50.05 -32.28
C GLY A 297 -28.29 -50.48 -33.09
N ALA A 298 -27.25 -50.83 -32.33
CA ALA A 298 -26.17 -51.80 -32.55
C ALA A 298 -25.70 -52.14 -33.98
N VAL A 299 -24.40 -51.95 -34.23
CA VAL A 299 -23.61 -52.72 -35.21
C VAL A 299 -22.25 -53.13 -34.61
N LYS A 300 -21.92 -54.43 -34.78
CA LYS A 300 -20.61 -55.08 -34.56
C LYS A 300 -19.85 -55.18 -35.89
N GLY A 301 -18.50 -55.22 -35.83
CA GLY A 301 -17.58 -55.72 -36.88
C GLY A 301 -16.28 -54.89 -36.91
N SER A 302 -15.14 -55.32 -36.35
CA SER A 302 -14.14 -56.33 -36.77
C SER A 302 -12.96 -55.78 -37.60
N ALA A 303 -11.76 -55.89 -37.01
CA ALA A 303 -10.41 -56.01 -37.58
C ALA A 303 -9.80 -54.85 -38.42
N GLY A 304 -8.60 -54.42 -38.03
CA GLY A 304 -7.66 -53.69 -38.89
C GLY A 304 -6.74 -52.70 -38.16
N GLU A 305 -5.56 -53.18 -37.74
CA GLU A 305 -4.28 -52.45 -37.74
C GLU A 305 -4.12 -51.15 -36.92
N GLY A 306 -3.52 -51.33 -35.73
CA GLY A 306 -2.26 -50.70 -35.37
C GLY A 306 -2.16 -49.17 -35.38
N TRP A 307 -2.68 -48.51 -34.34
CA TRP A 307 -2.02 -47.36 -33.70
C TRP A 307 -2.41 -47.35 -32.22
N CYS A 308 -1.47 -47.69 -31.33
CA CYS A 308 -1.59 -47.35 -29.91
C CYS A 308 -1.41 -45.84 -29.74
N VAL A 309 -2.46 -45.08 -30.03
CA VAL A 309 -2.57 -43.71 -29.53
C VAL A 309 -2.99 -43.86 -28.07
N LEU A 310 -2.05 -43.56 -27.17
CA LEU A 310 -2.34 -43.29 -25.77
C LEU A 310 -3.51 -42.29 -25.72
N LEU A 311 -4.72 -42.79 -25.47
CA LEU A 311 -5.86 -41.96 -25.15
C LEU A 311 -5.53 -41.29 -23.82
N PHE A 312 -4.97 -40.08 -23.91
CA PHE A 312 -5.20 -39.10 -22.88
C PHE A 312 -6.71 -39.04 -22.69
N SER A 313 -7.20 -39.50 -21.55
CA SER A 313 -8.57 -39.25 -21.13
C SER A 313 -8.71 -37.74 -20.99
N VAL A 314 -9.09 -37.07 -22.06
CA VAL A 314 -9.50 -35.67 -22.05
C VAL A 314 -10.82 -35.67 -21.31
N TRP A 315 -10.76 -35.42 -20.01
CA TRP A 315 -11.95 -35.11 -19.23
C TRP A 315 -12.39 -33.73 -19.68
N ASP A 316 -13.38 -33.74 -20.57
CA ASP A 316 -14.05 -32.56 -21.04
C ASP A 316 -14.64 -31.85 -19.82
N THR A 317 -14.07 -30.71 -19.45
CA THR A 317 -14.70 -29.83 -18.45
C THR A 317 -15.99 -29.37 -19.07
N CYS A 318 -17.13 -29.88 -18.59
CA CYS A 318 -18.44 -29.49 -19.08
C CYS A 318 -18.48 -27.97 -19.28
N THR A 319 -18.84 -27.52 -20.48
CA THR A 319 -18.92 -26.09 -20.84
C THR A 319 -19.96 -25.33 -20.01
N THR A 320 -20.79 -26.05 -19.25
CA THR A 320 -21.73 -25.51 -18.27
C THR A 320 -21.56 -26.21 -16.92
N TYR A 321 -21.18 -25.45 -15.90
CA TYR A 321 -21.19 -25.89 -14.51
C TYR A 321 -22.51 -25.48 -13.88
N LYS A 322 -23.32 -26.46 -13.48
CA LYS A 322 -24.54 -26.23 -12.68
C LYS A 322 -24.30 -26.70 -11.26
N CYS A 323 -24.75 -25.92 -10.27
CA CYS A 323 -24.74 -26.38 -8.89
C CYS A 323 -25.62 -27.63 -8.78
N GLN A 324 -25.01 -28.78 -8.48
CA GLN A 324 -25.75 -30.03 -8.31
C GLN A 324 -26.46 -30.09 -6.97
N LYS A 325 -25.83 -29.54 -5.90
CA LYS A 325 -26.39 -29.54 -4.54
C LYS A 325 -25.67 -28.53 -3.64
N THR A 326 -26.42 -27.89 -2.76
CA THR A 326 -25.91 -27.12 -1.63
C THR A 326 -25.88 -28.01 -0.38
N LEU A 327 -24.71 -28.18 0.22
CA LEU A 327 -24.53 -28.97 1.46
C LEU A 327 -24.67 -28.04 2.66
N GLU A 328 -25.83 -28.09 3.33
CA GLU A 328 -26.14 -27.26 4.50
C GLU A 328 -25.95 -28.05 5.79
N GLY A 329 -25.39 -27.41 6.83
CA GLY A 329 -25.27 -28.04 8.15
C GLY A 329 -24.24 -27.45 9.11
N HIS A 330 -23.35 -26.58 8.65
CA HIS A 330 -22.48 -25.78 9.53
C HIS A 330 -23.21 -24.53 10.02
N ASP A 331 -22.95 -24.12 11.26
CA ASP A 331 -23.52 -22.90 11.88
C ASP A 331 -22.56 -21.69 11.76
N GLY A 332 -21.50 -21.86 10.97
CA GLY A 332 -20.46 -20.85 10.74
C GLY A 332 -19.83 -20.96 9.36
N ILE A 333 -18.87 -20.07 9.09
CA ILE A 333 -18.14 -20.04 7.82
C ILE A 333 -17.31 -21.31 7.69
N VAL A 334 -17.45 -22.02 6.56
CA VAL A 334 -16.57 -23.15 6.20
C VAL A 334 -15.20 -22.60 5.80
N LEU A 335 -14.19 -22.94 6.58
CA LEU A 335 -12.83 -22.42 6.42
C LEU A 335 -11.90 -23.40 5.70
N ALA A 336 -12.19 -24.70 5.79
CA ALA A 336 -11.34 -25.74 5.24
C ALA A 336 -12.17 -26.89 4.65
N LEU A 337 -11.70 -27.44 3.54
CA LEU A 337 -12.25 -28.62 2.91
C LEU A 337 -11.13 -29.61 2.65
N CYS A 338 -11.41 -30.89 2.86
CA CYS A 338 -10.48 -31.97 2.61
C CYS A 338 -11.22 -33.19 2.08
N ILE A 339 -10.66 -33.88 1.08
CA ILE A 339 -11.25 -35.10 0.52
C ILE A 339 -10.37 -36.28 0.88
N GLN A 340 -11.00 -37.43 1.16
CA GLN A 340 -10.31 -38.71 1.28
C GLN A 340 -11.25 -39.84 0.88
N GLY A 341 -10.85 -40.59 -0.14
CA GLY A 341 -11.71 -41.61 -0.74
C GLY A 341 -13.05 -41.01 -1.19
N ASN A 342 -14.16 -41.60 -0.72
CA ASN A 342 -15.52 -41.16 -1.03
C ASN A 342 -16.10 -40.15 -0.01
N LYS A 343 -15.26 -39.56 0.85
CA LYS A 343 -15.70 -38.63 1.90
C LYS A 343 -15.12 -37.24 1.70
N LEU A 344 -15.95 -36.24 1.96
CA LEU A 344 -15.56 -34.85 2.09
C LEU A 344 -15.64 -34.46 3.56
N TYR A 345 -14.62 -33.76 4.04
CA TYR A 345 -14.55 -33.21 5.38
C TYR A 345 -14.56 -31.70 5.28
N SER A 346 -15.44 -31.05 6.03
CA SER A 346 -15.50 -29.60 6.13
C SER A 346 -15.21 -29.15 7.55
N GLY A 347 -14.30 -28.20 7.70
CA GLY A 347 -13.94 -27.55 8.96
C GLY A 347 -14.44 -26.12 8.97
N SER A 348 -15.03 -25.70 10.08
CA SER A 348 -15.77 -24.43 10.17
C SER A 348 -15.37 -23.59 11.37
N ALA A 349 -15.75 -22.30 11.30
CA ALA A 349 -15.70 -21.36 12.40
C ALA A 349 -16.60 -21.77 13.59
N ASP A 350 -17.58 -22.64 13.38
CA ASP A 350 -18.42 -23.23 14.45
C ASP A 350 -17.68 -24.29 15.31
N CYS A 351 -16.38 -24.47 15.08
CA CYS A 351 -15.50 -25.40 15.80
C CYS A 351 -15.79 -26.91 15.52
N THR A 352 -16.62 -27.21 14.53
CA THR A 352 -16.96 -28.58 14.13
C THR A 352 -16.27 -29.02 12.85
N ILE A 353 -16.19 -30.34 12.69
CA ILE A 353 -15.92 -31.01 11.42
C ILE A 353 -17.18 -31.79 11.03
N ILE A 354 -17.65 -31.57 9.80
CA ILE A 354 -18.74 -32.37 9.22
C ILE A 354 -18.14 -33.32 8.17
N VAL A 355 -18.58 -34.58 8.25
CA VAL A 355 -18.25 -35.64 7.29
C VAL A 355 -19.41 -35.78 6.32
N TRP A 356 -19.14 -35.65 5.03
CA TRP A 356 -20.11 -35.78 3.95
C TRP A 356 -19.76 -36.97 3.07
N ASP A 357 -20.79 -37.63 2.56
CA ASP A 357 -20.66 -38.65 1.54
C ASP A 357 -20.67 -38.01 0.15
N ILE A 358 -19.64 -38.23 -0.66
CA ILE A 358 -19.50 -37.60 -1.98
C ILE A 358 -20.47 -38.20 -3.01
N GLN A 359 -20.76 -39.51 -2.91
CA GLN A 359 -21.70 -40.19 -3.82
C GLN A 359 -23.14 -39.72 -3.63
N ASN A 360 -23.59 -39.67 -2.38
CA ASN A 360 -24.97 -39.32 -2.04
C ASN A 360 -25.15 -37.82 -1.74
N LEU A 361 -24.04 -37.08 -1.60
CA LEU A 361 -23.99 -35.68 -1.23
C LEU A 361 -24.81 -35.42 0.04
N GLN A 362 -24.65 -36.27 1.06
CA GLN A 362 -25.39 -36.20 2.32
C GLN A 362 -24.43 -36.09 3.51
N LYS A 363 -24.91 -35.41 4.55
CA LYS A 363 -24.24 -35.34 5.85
C LYS A 363 -24.27 -36.71 6.51
N VAL A 364 -23.09 -37.21 6.86
CA VAL A 364 -22.91 -38.52 7.49
C VAL A 364 -22.67 -38.38 8.99
N ASN A 365 -21.85 -37.41 9.39
CA ASN A 365 -21.46 -37.23 10.78
C ASN A 365 -21.08 -35.78 11.08
N THR A 366 -21.24 -35.35 12.33
CA THR A 366 -20.77 -34.05 12.84
C THR A 366 -20.05 -34.25 14.16
N ILE A 367 -18.87 -33.64 14.24
CA ILE A 367 -17.98 -33.83 15.38
C ILE A 367 -17.53 -32.45 15.84
N ARG A 368 -17.70 -32.16 17.13
CA ARG A 368 -17.09 -30.99 17.77
C ARG A 368 -15.59 -31.25 17.90
N ALA A 369 -14.84 -30.72 16.94
CA ALA A 369 -13.43 -31.06 16.79
C ALA A 369 -12.56 -30.27 17.77
N HIS A 370 -12.80 -28.97 17.87
CA HIS A 370 -11.99 -28.03 18.66
C HIS A 370 -12.87 -27.12 19.51
N ASP A 371 -12.25 -26.35 20.41
CA ASP A 371 -12.92 -25.25 21.15
C ASP A 371 -12.78 -23.90 20.45
N ASN A 372 -12.05 -23.88 19.34
CA ASN A 372 -11.80 -22.73 18.49
C ASN A 372 -12.07 -23.11 17.01
N PRO A 373 -12.19 -22.13 16.10
CA PRO A 373 -12.38 -22.37 14.67
C PRO A 373 -11.44 -23.42 14.08
N VAL A 374 -11.98 -24.33 13.28
CA VAL A 374 -11.19 -25.30 12.51
C VAL A 374 -10.68 -24.59 11.26
N CYS A 375 -9.41 -24.19 11.28
CA CYS A 375 -8.85 -23.29 10.27
C CYS A 375 -8.31 -24.03 9.05
N THR A 376 -7.93 -25.31 9.21
CA THR A 376 -7.31 -26.09 8.15
C THR A 376 -7.53 -27.58 8.37
N LEU A 377 -7.64 -28.32 7.28
CA LEU A 377 -7.83 -29.77 7.25
C LEU A 377 -6.89 -30.39 6.24
N VAL A 378 -6.26 -31.49 6.62
CA VAL A 378 -5.42 -32.30 5.73
C VAL A 378 -5.66 -33.77 6.01
N SER A 379 -5.82 -34.56 4.97
CA SER A 379 -5.84 -36.02 5.04
C SER A 379 -4.48 -36.59 4.65
N SER A 380 -4.08 -37.66 5.33
CA SER A 380 -2.97 -38.50 4.88
C SER A 380 -3.16 -39.90 5.40
N HIS A 381 -2.92 -40.89 4.54
CA HIS A 381 -3.13 -42.31 4.82
C HIS A 381 -4.58 -42.63 5.21
N ASN A 382 -4.84 -42.87 6.50
CA ASN A 382 -6.15 -43.10 7.11
C ASN A 382 -6.43 -42.13 8.27
N MET A 383 -5.71 -41.00 8.30
CA MET A 383 -5.83 -39.99 9.34
C MET A 383 -6.25 -38.65 8.77
N LEU A 384 -7.08 -37.95 9.53
CA LEU A 384 -7.41 -36.55 9.29
C LEU A 384 -6.67 -35.70 10.34
N PHE A 385 -6.08 -34.61 9.89
CA PHE A 385 -5.44 -33.63 10.75
C PHE A 385 -6.24 -32.34 10.70
N SER A 386 -6.63 -31.81 11.86
CA SER A 386 -7.37 -30.56 11.95
C SER A 386 -6.62 -29.54 12.79
N GLY A 387 -6.30 -28.40 12.16
CA GLY A 387 -5.58 -27.30 12.81
C GLY A 387 -6.55 -26.26 13.39
N SER A 388 -6.26 -25.81 14.60
CA SER A 388 -6.98 -24.74 15.29
C SER A 388 -6.01 -23.84 16.07
N LEU A 389 -6.49 -23.08 17.06
CA LEU A 389 -5.65 -22.25 17.92
C LEU A 389 -4.73 -23.12 18.78
N LYS A 390 -3.41 -23.04 18.54
CA LYS A 390 -2.33 -23.70 19.32
C LYS A 390 -2.39 -25.24 19.38
N ALA A 391 -3.27 -25.87 18.63
CA ALA A 391 -3.46 -27.31 18.65
C ALA A 391 -3.71 -27.87 17.23
N ILE A 392 -3.22 -29.08 17.00
CA ILE A 392 -3.63 -29.92 15.86
C ILE A 392 -4.16 -31.21 16.43
N LYS A 393 -5.39 -31.59 16.07
CA LYS A 393 -5.97 -32.87 16.46
C LYS A 393 -5.84 -33.86 15.32
N VAL A 394 -5.39 -35.07 15.66
CA VAL A 394 -5.22 -36.20 14.76
C VAL A 394 -6.38 -37.15 14.98
N TRP A 395 -7.10 -37.44 13.91
CA TRP A 395 -8.27 -38.30 13.93
C TRP A 395 -7.99 -39.55 13.11
N ASP A 396 -8.27 -40.72 13.67
CA ASP A 396 -8.32 -41.96 12.91
C ASP A 396 -9.68 -42.07 12.21
N ILE A 397 -9.64 -42.43 10.93
CA ILE A 397 -10.82 -42.50 10.08
C ILE A 397 -11.29 -43.94 10.05
N VAL A 398 -12.28 -44.27 10.88
CA VAL A 398 -12.84 -45.62 10.96
C VAL A 398 -14.22 -45.61 10.32
N GLY A 399 -14.25 -45.88 9.00
CA GLY A 399 -15.47 -45.83 8.21
C GLY A 399 -16.03 -44.40 8.13
N THR A 400 -17.08 -44.12 8.90
CA THR A 400 -17.76 -42.82 8.95
C THR A 400 -17.51 -42.03 10.24
N GLU A 401 -16.81 -42.62 11.20
CA GLU A 401 -16.46 -41.99 12.46
C GLU A 401 -15.04 -41.42 12.42
N LEU A 402 -14.85 -40.26 13.06
CA LEU A 402 -13.52 -39.74 13.38
C LEU A 402 -13.27 -39.96 14.86
N LYS A 403 -12.29 -40.81 15.19
CA LYS A 403 -11.88 -41.04 16.58
C LYS A 403 -10.61 -40.25 16.87
N LEU A 404 -10.63 -39.45 17.94
CA LEU A 404 -9.45 -38.69 18.34
C LEU A 404 -8.32 -39.66 18.72
N LYS A 405 -7.23 -39.62 17.97
CA LYS A 405 -6.05 -40.47 18.18
C LYS A 405 -5.00 -39.77 19.04
N LYS A 406 -4.70 -38.50 18.74
CA LYS A 406 -3.71 -37.70 19.47
C LYS A 406 -3.98 -36.21 19.29
N GLU A 407 -3.57 -35.42 20.28
CA GLU A 407 -3.47 -33.96 20.15
C GLU A 407 -2.00 -33.55 20.09
N LEU A 408 -1.63 -32.83 19.03
CA LEU A 408 -0.29 -32.27 18.85
C LEU A 408 -0.27 -30.87 19.46
N THR A 409 0.50 -30.73 20.52
CA THR A 409 0.61 -29.50 21.34
C THR A 409 1.99 -28.84 21.18
N GLY A 410 2.15 -27.63 21.74
CA GLY A 410 3.41 -26.88 21.68
C GLY A 410 3.49 -25.87 20.52
N LEU A 411 2.37 -25.59 19.85
CA LEU A 411 2.24 -24.49 18.88
C LEU A 411 1.91 -23.19 19.62
N ASN A 412 2.36 -22.06 19.09
CA ASN A 412 2.27 -20.77 19.79
C ASN A 412 1.12 -19.87 19.32
N HIS A 413 0.46 -20.21 18.21
CA HIS A 413 -0.60 -19.40 17.60
C HIS A 413 -1.59 -20.26 16.77
N TRP A 414 -2.47 -19.61 16.01
CA TRP A 414 -3.36 -20.25 15.04
C TRP A 414 -2.59 -21.08 14.02
N VAL A 415 -3.06 -22.31 13.79
CA VAL A 415 -2.57 -23.17 12.71
C VAL A 415 -3.45 -22.96 11.49
N ARG A 416 -3.01 -22.06 10.59
CA ARG A 416 -3.69 -21.79 9.32
C ARG A 416 -3.09 -22.55 8.15
N ALA A 417 -1.81 -22.88 8.24
CA ALA A 417 -1.09 -23.64 7.25
C ALA A 417 -0.83 -25.05 7.76
N LEU A 418 -1.35 -26.04 7.04
CA LEU A 418 -1.11 -27.44 7.31
C LEU A 418 -0.96 -28.18 5.99
N VAL A 419 0.08 -28.99 5.86
CA VAL A 419 0.34 -29.82 4.67
C VAL A 419 0.88 -31.16 5.11
N ALA A 420 0.37 -32.24 4.53
CA ALA A 420 0.97 -33.57 4.66
C ALA A 420 1.66 -33.90 3.35
N SER A 421 2.91 -34.31 3.41
CA SER A 421 3.66 -34.79 2.26
C SER A 421 4.54 -35.95 2.70
N GLN A 422 4.50 -37.03 1.91
CA GLN A 422 5.19 -38.28 2.24
C GLN A 422 4.81 -38.78 3.65
N ASN A 423 5.78 -38.90 4.55
CA ASN A 423 5.62 -39.35 5.93
C ASN A 423 5.63 -38.21 6.96
N TYR A 424 5.58 -36.94 6.51
CA TYR A 424 5.67 -35.78 7.39
C TYR A 424 4.45 -34.87 7.28
N LEU A 425 4.05 -34.33 8.42
CA LEU A 425 3.10 -33.24 8.54
C LEU A 425 3.87 -31.95 8.79
N TYR A 426 3.51 -30.88 8.10
CA TYR A 426 4.11 -29.56 8.22
C TYR A 426 3.02 -28.61 8.72
N SER A 427 3.25 -27.97 9.85
CA SER A 427 2.31 -27.03 10.44
C SER A 427 2.95 -25.67 10.65
N GLY A 428 2.32 -24.64 10.11
CA GLY A 428 2.72 -23.24 10.31
C GLY A 428 1.92 -22.60 11.43
N SER A 429 2.62 -21.89 12.32
CA SER A 429 2.01 -21.02 13.34
C SER A 429 2.67 -19.65 13.33
N TYR A 430 2.86 -18.97 14.47
CA TYR A 430 3.53 -17.66 14.47
C TYR A 430 5.05 -17.87 14.45
N GLN A 431 5.70 -17.36 13.39
CA GLN A 431 7.16 -17.39 13.20
C GLN A 431 7.80 -18.80 13.27
N THR A 432 7.00 -19.86 13.15
CA THR A 432 7.47 -21.23 13.31
C THR A 432 6.76 -22.18 12.36
N ILE A 433 7.51 -23.12 11.81
CA ILE A 433 6.99 -24.30 11.12
C ILE A 433 7.48 -25.52 11.89
N LYS A 434 6.54 -26.36 12.34
CA LYS A 434 6.86 -27.65 12.96
C LYS A 434 6.68 -28.77 11.95
N ILE A 435 7.65 -29.68 11.95
CA ILE A 435 7.63 -30.92 11.16
C ILE A 435 7.36 -32.07 12.12
N TRP A 436 6.33 -32.87 11.80
CA TRP A 436 5.90 -34.00 12.62
C TRP A 436 6.02 -35.29 11.81
N ASP A 437 6.55 -36.36 12.40
CA ASP A 437 6.50 -37.69 11.78
C ASP A 437 5.07 -38.24 11.91
N ILE A 438 4.43 -38.56 10.79
CA ILE A 438 3.05 -39.05 10.73
C ILE A 438 2.90 -40.42 11.41
N ARG A 439 3.96 -41.23 11.47
CA ARG A 439 3.93 -42.60 12.02
C ARG A 439 3.84 -42.57 13.54
N ASN A 440 4.67 -41.76 14.18
CA ASN A 440 4.77 -41.68 15.65
C ASN A 440 4.05 -40.45 16.24
N LEU A 441 3.64 -39.50 15.39
CA LEU A 441 2.96 -38.26 15.75
C LEU A 441 3.79 -37.41 16.74
N GLU A 442 5.08 -37.33 16.49
CA GLU A 442 6.04 -36.55 17.29
C GLU A 442 6.68 -35.44 16.46
N CYS A 443 6.99 -34.33 17.11
CA CYS A 443 7.68 -33.21 16.46
C CYS A 443 9.16 -33.58 16.29
N VAL A 444 9.60 -33.67 15.04
CA VAL A 444 10.99 -34.03 14.70
C VAL A 444 11.85 -32.77 14.57
N HIS A 445 11.30 -31.71 13.96
CA HIS A 445 12.03 -30.46 13.72
C HIS A 445 11.14 -29.23 13.89
N VAL A 446 11.78 -28.11 14.23
CA VAL A 446 11.17 -26.79 14.29
C VAL A 446 12.00 -25.84 13.45
N LEU A 447 11.42 -25.31 12.37
CA LEU A 447 12.01 -24.27 11.55
C LEU A 447 11.54 -22.91 12.04
N GLN A 448 12.48 -21.98 12.21
CA GLN A 448 12.19 -20.60 12.57
C GLN A 448 11.94 -19.78 11.31
N THR A 449 10.93 -18.93 11.34
CA THR A 449 10.59 -18.03 10.23
C THR A 449 10.51 -16.60 10.75
N SER A 450 10.67 -15.61 9.88
CA SER A 450 10.37 -14.20 10.19
C SER A 450 9.03 -13.80 9.55
N GLY A 451 8.53 -12.59 9.83
CA GLY A 451 7.34 -12.06 9.14
C GLY A 451 5.98 -12.51 9.69
N GLY A 452 5.93 -12.99 10.95
CA GLY A 452 4.70 -13.18 11.73
C GLY A 452 3.93 -14.48 11.45
N SER A 453 2.60 -14.36 11.33
CA SER A 453 1.63 -15.39 10.90
C SER A 453 2.09 -16.25 9.72
N VAL A 454 2.35 -17.56 9.86
CA VAL A 454 2.41 -18.44 8.67
C VAL A 454 0.98 -18.74 8.20
N TYR A 455 0.66 -18.34 6.97
CA TYR A 455 -0.69 -18.48 6.38
C TYR A 455 -0.80 -19.65 5.40
N SER A 456 0.29 -19.94 4.69
CA SER A 456 0.32 -21.01 3.70
C SER A 456 1.65 -21.75 3.76
N ILE A 457 1.61 -23.05 3.49
CA ILE A 457 2.78 -23.90 3.32
C ILE A 457 2.59 -24.68 2.03
N ALA A 458 3.69 -24.90 1.33
CA ALA A 458 3.79 -25.77 0.17
C ALA A 458 5.07 -26.59 0.29
N VAL A 459 5.01 -27.88 -0.07
CA VAL A 459 6.16 -28.79 0.00
C VAL A 459 6.41 -29.30 -1.41
N THR A 460 7.63 -29.08 -1.91
CA THR A 460 8.12 -29.62 -3.18
C THR A 460 8.96 -30.88 -2.92
N ASN A 461 9.62 -31.44 -3.94
CA ASN A 461 10.51 -32.58 -3.74
C ASN A 461 11.76 -32.24 -2.93
N HIS A 462 12.24 -30.99 -3.02
CA HIS A 462 13.50 -30.55 -2.42
C HIS A 462 13.34 -29.41 -1.41
N HIS A 463 12.20 -28.71 -1.43
CA HIS A 463 12.03 -27.48 -0.65
C HIS A 463 10.72 -27.42 0.12
N ILE A 464 10.78 -26.81 1.31
CA ILE A 464 9.63 -26.37 2.09
C ILE A 464 9.47 -24.88 1.84
N VAL A 465 8.28 -24.44 1.43
CA VAL A 465 7.98 -23.04 1.14
C VAL A 465 6.84 -22.58 2.02
N CYS A 466 6.96 -21.41 2.65
CA CYS A 466 5.87 -20.84 3.43
C CYS A 466 5.60 -19.38 3.09
N GLY A 467 4.34 -18.98 3.09
CA GLY A 467 3.88 -17.61 2.94
C GLY A 467 3.44 -17.02 4.27
N THR A 468 3.87 -15.78 4.56
CA THR A 468 3.66 -15.14 5.85
C THR A 468 2.73 -13.93 5.79
N TYR A 469 2.35 -13.46 6.99
CA TYR A 469 1.52 -12.26 7.18
C TYR A 469 2.21 -11.00 6.65
N GLU A 470 3.49 -10.82 6.96
CA GLU A 470 4.29 -9.67 6.54
C GLU A 470 4.92 -9.89 5.18
N ASN A 471 4.16 -10.38 4.19
CA ASN A 471 4.52 -10.41 2.76
C ASN A 471 5.77 -11.23 2.33
N LEU A 472 6.39 -11.96 3.24
CA LEU A 472 7.56 -12.78 2.95
C LEU A 472 7.16 -14.19 2.53
N ILE A 473 7.98 -14.78 1.66
CA ILE A 473 7.96 -16.20 1.38
C ILE A 473 9.32 -16.77 1.74
N HIS A 474 9.36 -17.72 2.66
CA HIS A 474 10.60 -18.36 3.07
C HIS A 474 10.72 -19.75 2.45
N VAL A 475 11.94 -20.13 2.10
CA VAL A 475 12.28 -21.40 1.46
C VAL A 475 13.37 -22.10 2.27
N TRP A 476 13.11 -23.34 2.68
CA TRP A 476 14.09 -24.23 3.31
C TRP A 476 14.33 -25.43 2.43
N ASP A 477 15.53 -25.98 2.52
CA ASP A 477 15.87 -27.26 1.92
C ASP A 477 15.34 -28.41 2.80
N ILE A 478 14.81 -29.46 2.16
CA ILE A 478 14.18 -30.58 2.85
C ILE A 478 15.22 -31.49 3.52
N GLU A 479 16.42 -31.64 2.98
CA GLU A 479 17.40 -32.58 3.51
C GLU A 479 18.17 -31.96 4.69
N THR A 480 18.72 -30.76 4.49
CA THR A 480 19.52 -30.03 5.46
C THR A 480 18.68 -29.31 6.51
N LYS A 481 17.42 -29.01 6.21
CA LYS A 481 16.53 -28.16 7.03
C LYS A 481 17.03 -26.71 7.20
N GLU A 482 18.02 -26.31 6.42
CA GLU A 482 18.55 -24.95 6.44
C GLU A 482 17.71 -24.03 5.55
N GLN A 483 17.65 -22.76 5.94
CA GLN A 483 16.95 -21.75 5.15
C GLN A 483 17.80 -21.39 3.93
N VAL A 484 17.27 -21.67 2.74
CA VAL A 484 17.95 -21.42 1.46
C VAL A 484 17.79 -19.97 1.03
N ARG A 485 16.56 -19.44 1.12
CA ARG A 485 16.26 -18.07 0.67
C ARG A 485 14.97 -17.53 1.28
N THR A 486 14.90 -16.20 1.34
CA THR A 486 13.65 -15.45 1.51
C THR A 486 13.31 -14.77 0.19
N LEU A 487 12.17 -15.12 -0.39
CA LEU A 487 11.63 -14.53 -1.60
C LEU A 487 10.78 -13.30 -1.23
N THR A 488 11.18 -12.14 -1.73
CA THR A 488 10.54 -10.85 -1.48
C THR A 488 9.89 -10.31 -2.75
N GLY A 489 8.77 -9.60 -2.61
CA GLY A 489 8.14 -8.90 -3.72
C GLY A 489 6.63 -8.69 -3.57
N HIS A 490 5.96 -9.50 -2.74
CA HIS A 490 4.58 -9.19 -2.36
C HIS A 490 4.54 -7.95 -1.48
N VAL A 491 3.42 -7.21 -1.56
CA VAL A 491 3.17 -5.99 -0.76
C VAL A 491 2.04 -6.24 0.25
N GLY A 492 1.67 -7.50 0.45
CA GLY A 492 0.63 -7.92 1.38
C GLY A 492 0.79 -9.38 1.79
N THR A 493 -0.05 -9.82 2.73
CA THR A 493 -0.07 -11.19 3.26
C THR A 493 -0.18 -12.24 2.15
N VAL A 494 0.62 -13.29 2.25
CA VAL A 494 0.60 -14.42 1.31
C VAL A 494 -0.37 -15.49 1.80
N TYR A 495 -1.60 -15.44 1.29
CA TYR A 495 -2.70 -16.29 1.75
C TYR A 495 -2.60 -17.74 1.30
N ALA A 496 -2.13 -17.98 0.07
CA ALA A 496 -2.08 -19.33 -0.49
C ALA A 496 -0.82 -19.55 -1.31
N LEU A 497 -0.33 -20.78 -1.29
CA LEU A 497 0.76 -21.28 -2.11
C LEU A 497 0.28 -22.51 -2.87
N ALA A 498 0.73 -22.67 -4.10
CA ALA A 498 0.51 -23.87 -4.89
C ALA A 498 1.78 -24.25 -5.64
N VAL A 499 2.01 -25.55 -5.81
CA VAL A 499 3.19 -26.09 -6.49
C VAL A 499 2.76 -26.74 -7.79
N ILE A 500 3.51 -26.47 -8.85
CA ILE A 500 3.47 -27.24 -10.09
C ILE A 500 4.88 -27.77 -10.33
N SER A 501 5.05 -29.08 -10.14
CA SER A 501 6.29 -29.77 -10.47
C SER A 501 6.15 -30.48 -11.81
N THR A 502 6.97 -30.11 -12.78
CA THR A 502 7.21 -30.90 -13.99
C THR A 502 8.57 -31.61 -13.87
N PRO A 503 8.86 -32.62 -14.71
CA PRO A 503 10.16 -33.28 -14.70
C PRO A 503 11.35 -32.32 -14.88
N ASP A 504 11.14 -31.22 -15.61
CA ASP A 504 12.20 -30.27 -15.96
C ASP A 504 12.28 -29.04 -15.03
N GLN A 505 11.16 -28.62 -14.43
CA GLN A 505 11.08 -27.38 -13.64
C GLN A 505 10.08 -27.49 -12.50
N THR A 506 10.43 -26.93 -11.35
CA THR A 506 9.48 -26.74 -10.24
C THR A 506 9.11 -25.27 -10.12
N LYS A 507 7.81 -24.98 -10.25
CA LYS A 507 7.26 -23.63 -10.06
C LYS A 507 6.38 -23.56 -8.82
N VAL A 508 6.54 -22.49 -8.06
CA VAL A 508 5.66 -22.16 -6.94
C VAL A 508 4.85 -20.92 -7.29
N PHE A 509 3.55 -20.97 -7.04
CA PHE A 509 2.62 -19.88 -7.22
C PHE A 509 2.21 -19.37 -5.85
N SER A 510 2.26 -18.05 -5.66
CA SER A 510 1.80 -17.41 -4.43
C SER A 510 0.67 -16.44 -4.74
N ALA A 511 -0.34 -16.44 -3.87
CA ALA A 511 -1.47 -15.54 -3.90
C ALA A 511 -1.44 -14.63 -2.67
N SER A 512 -1.72 -13.35 -2.89
CA SER A 512 -1.54 -12.33 -1.86
C SER A 512 -2.71 -11.36 -1.73
N TYR A 513 -2.77 -10.74 -0.56
CA TYR A 513 -3.62 -9.58 -0.27
C TYR A 513 -3.42 -8.43 -1.26
N ASP A 514 -2.22 -8.30 -1.85
CA ASP A 514 -1.91 -7.25 -2.83
C ASP A 514 -2.60 -7.41 -4.19
N ARG A 515 -3.50 -8.41 -4.33
CA ARG A 515 -4.28 -8.74 -5.53
C ARG A 515 -3.46 -9.37 -6.65
N SER A 516 -2.18 -9.63 -6.41
CA SER A 516 -1.29 -10.29 -7.36
C SER A 516 -1.17 -11.78 -7.08
N LEU A 517 -0.91 -12.53 -8.14
CA LEU A 517 -0.23 -13.80 -8.02
C LEU A 517 1.21 -13.64 -8.50
N ARG A 518 2.15 -14.29 -7.83
CA ARG A 518 3.53 -14.37 -8.31
C ARG A 518 3.90 -15.80 -8.64
N VAL A 519 4.70 -15.94 -9.68
CA VAL A 519 5.26 -17.20 -10.15
C VAL A 519 6.74 -17.20 -9.81
N TRP A 520 7.17 -18.19 -9.06
CA TRP A 520 8.53 -18.37 -8.59
C TRP A 520 9.12 -19.60 -9.24
N SER A 521 10.30 -19.45 -9.85
CA SER A 521 11.11 -20.59 -10.28
C SER A 521 11.91 -21.10 -9.08
N MET A 522 11.77 -22.38 -8.74
CA MET A 522 12.50 -22.98 -7.62
C MET A 522 13.95 -23.34 -7.97
N ASP A 523 14.31 -23.39 -9.26
CA ASP A 523 15.67 -23.76 -9.68
C ASP A 523 16.66 -22.62 -9.42
N ASN A 524 16.22 -21.38 -9.63
CA ASN A 524 17.00 -20.16 -9.50
C ASN A 524 16.45 -19.21 -8.43
N MET A 525 15.36 -19.58 -7.75
CA MET A 525 14.76 -18.84 -6.63
C MET A 525 14.46 -17.37 -6.95
N ILE A 526 13.88 -17.13 -8.13
CA ILE A 526 13.51 -15.81 -8.63
C ILE A 526 12.02 -15.74 -8.97
N CYS A 527 11.44 -14.55 -8.85
CA CYS A 527 10.11 -14.26 -9.38
C CYS A 527 10.21 -14.19 -10.91
N THR A 528 9.63 -15.14 -11.63
CA THR A 528 9.62 -15.15 -13.09
C THR A 528 8.47 -14.31 -13.65
N GLN A 529 7.33 -14.24 -12.95
CA GLN A 529 6.18 -13.51 -13.42
C GLN A 529 5.33 -12.96 -12.27
N THR A 530 4.71 -11.80 -12.49
CA THR A 530 3.67 -11.24 -11.61
C THR A 530 2.37 -11.09 -12.41
N LEU A 531 1.31 -11.70 -11.93
CA LEU A 531 -0.01 -11.77 -12.57
C LEU A 531 -0.97 -10.81 -11.86
N LEU A 532 -1.27 -9.69 -12.50
CA LEU A 532 -2.12 -8.60 -11.97
C LEU A 532 -3.45 -8.55 -12.72
N ARG A 533 -4.33 -9.52 -12.47
CA ARG A 533 -5.67 -9.56 -13.12
C ARG A 533 -6.83 -9.50 -12.14
N HIS A 534 -6.63 -9.87 -10.87
CA HIS A 534 -7.66 -9.74 -9.86
C HIS A 534 -7.78 -8.30 -9.39
N GLN A 535 -9.01 -7.89 -9.09
CA GLN A 535 -9.33 -6.56 -8.55
C GLN A 535 -9.44 -6.59 -7.02
N GLY A 536 -9.46 -7.78 -6.43
CA GLY A 536 -9.49 -8.02 -4.98
C GLY A 536 -8.38 -8.97 -4.53
N SER A 537 -8.22 -9.08 -3.21
CA SER A 537 -7.24 -9.98 -2.57
C SER A 537 -7.42 -11.41 -3.07
N VAL A 538 -6.32 -12.08 -3.43
CA VAL A 538 -6.34 -13.48 -3.89
C VAL A 538 -6.16 -14.37 -2.68
N THR A 539 -7.19 -15.15 -2.36
CA THR A 539 -7.28 -15.89 -1.09
C THR A 539 -7.09 -17.39 -1.27
N ALA A 540 -7.30 -17.92 -2.48
CA ALA A 540 -7.22 -19.35 -2.75
C ALA A 540 -6.48 -19.63 -4.05
N LEU A 541 -5.68 -20.70 -4.03
CA LEU A 541 -5.05 -21.29 -5.21
C LEU A 541 -5.36 -22.78 -5.26
N ALA A 542 -5.60 -23.28 -6.46
CA ALA A 542 -5.69 -24.71 -6.73
C ALA A 542 -4.98 -25.04 -8.04
N VAL A 543 -4.33 -26.19 -8.09
CA VAL A 543 -3.69 -26.70 -9.31
C VAL A 543 -4.39 -27.98 -9.72
N SER A 544 -4.70 -28.09 -11.00
CA SER A 544 -5.17 -29.34 -11.58
C SER A 544 -4.72 -29.44 -13.03
N ARG A 545 -4.08 -30.57 -13.39
CA ARG A 545 -3.63 -30.88 -14.76
C ARG A 545 -2.82 -29.77 -15.42
N GLY A 546 -1.88 -29.17 -14.67
CA GLY A 546 -1.03 -28.08 -15.17
C GLY A 546 -1.74 -26.72 -15.31
N ARG A 547 -3.02 -26.63 -14.98
CA ARG A 547 -3.74 -25.34 -14.88
C ARG A 547 -3.75 -24.87 -13.44
N LEU A 548 -3.55 -23.57 -13.27
CA LEU A 548 -3.71 -22.89 -11.99
C LEU A 548 -5.09 -22.22 -11.96
N PHE A 549 -5.76 -22.32 -10.83
CA PHE A 549 -7.02 -21.66 -10.54
C PHE A 549 -6.80 -20.74 -9.35
N SER A 550 -7.32 -19.52 -9.44
CA SER A 550 -7.21 -18.53 -8.38
C SER A 550 -8.56 -17.94 -8.02
N GLY A 551 -8.90 -17.97 -6.73
CA GLY A 551 -10.09 -17.35 -6.19
C GLY A 551 -9.74 -16.08 -5.43
N ALA A 552 -10.53 -15.02 -5.64
CA ALA A 552 -10.30 -13.73 -5.01
C ALA A 552 -11.58 -13.09 -4.44
N VAL A 553 -11.38 -12.07 -3.61
CA VAL A 553 -12.45 -11.26 -2.99
C VAL A 553 -13.27 -10.48 -4.02
N ASP A 554 -12.77 -10.34 -5.26
CA ASP A 554 -13.54 -9.76 -6.37
C ASP A 554 -14.69 -10.65 -6.89
N SER A 555 -14.99 -11.76 -6.18
CA SER A 555 -16.02 -12.74 -6.53
C SER A 555 -15.76 -13.46 -7.85
N THR A 556 -14.50 -13.48 -8.31
CA THR A 556 -14.11 -14.19 -9.52
C THR A 556 -13.14 -15.34 -9.23
N VAL A 557 -13.28 -16.40 -10.01
CA VAL A 557 -12.26 -17.44 -10.16
C VAL A 557 -11.60 -17.23 -11.52
N LYS A 558 -10.27 -17.14 -11.55
CA LYS A 558 -9.50 -17.04 -12.80
C LYS A 558 -8.71 -18.31 -13.04
N VAL A 559 -8.62 -18.69 -14.31
CA VAL A 559 -7.87 -19.87 -14.77
C VAL A 559 -6.65 -19.40 -15.53
N TRP A 560 -5.51 -20.00 -15.23
CA TRP A 560 -4.23 -19.70 -15.84
C TRP A 560 -3.70 -20.97 -16.49
N THR A 561 -3.22 -20.81 -17.72
CA THR A 561 -2.57 -21.87 -18.49
C THR A 561 -1.11 -21.47 -18.66
N CYS A 562 -0.22 -22.47 -18.58
CA CYS A 562 1.21 -22.27 -18.74
C CYS A 562 1.61 -22.32 -20.22
#